data_AF-A0A2T0B4U9-F1
#
_entry.id   AF-A0A2T0B4U9-F1
#
_cell.length_a   1.000
_cell.length_b   1.000
_cell.length_c   1.000
_cell.angle_alpha   90.00
_cell.angle_beta   90.00
_cell.angle_gamma   90.00
#
_symmetry.space_group_name_H-M   'P 1'
#
loop_
_entity.id
_entity.type
_entity.pdbx_description
1 polymer ?
#
loop_
_entity_poly.entity_id
_entity_poly.type
_entity_poly.pdbx_seq_one_letter_code
_entity_poly.pdbx_strand_id
1 'polypeptide(L)'
;MKGNGNSLKYIKNPSDTDIWNTLKSNVWAIEYVENPTEEMCLFAVKKAWNTIKFIQNPSYEVIKEAVNSKGWAIQFIKDPSIELQRIAVERDFDSIKFIKEPCEEIQIIAVKNGWTAIKYINSPSEKVEIEAIKSNEEAMRYINNLTKDKIKKFVKVNIKIVKYLDKEAMKSVMDVIQEQIGKEDVEDKYIIDFIQCQAFSFNKVTYIYKFGSMKAKRILLDYKLSI
;
A
#
# COMPACT_ATOMS: atom_id res chain seq x y z
N MET A 1 -8.38 14.28 -43.34
CA MET A 1 -9.11 15.17 -42.42
C MET A 1 -8.96 14.61 -41.00
N LYS A 2 -8.31 15.35 -40.10
CA LYS A 2 -8.22 14.97 -38.67
C LYS A 2 -9.61 15.14 -38.08
N GLY A 3 -10.32 14.03 -37.87
CA GLY A 3 -11.69 14.03 -37.35
C GLY A 3 -11.71 14.53 -35.92
N ASN A 4 -12.53 15.55 -35.66
CA ASN A 4 -12.77 16.09 -34.33
C ASN A 4 -13.31 14.95 -33.44
N GLY A 5 -12.61 14.61 -32.36
CA GLY A 5 -12.93 13.47 -31.48
C GLY A 5 -14.28 13.50 -30.77
N ASN A 6 -15.16 14.47 -31.09
CA ASN A 6 -16.54 14.60 -30.59
C ASN A 6 -17.59 14.48 -31.72
N SER A 7 -17.22 13.94 -32.88
CA SER A 7 -18.13 13.76 -34.02
C SER A 7 -19.39 12.98 -33.65
N LEU A 8 -19.26 11.95 -32.79
CA LEU A 8 -20.38 11.11 -32.35
C LEU A 8 -21.47 11.89 -31.62
N LYS A 9 -21.15 13.02 -30.97
CA LYS A 9 -22.15 13.88 -30.32
C LYS A 9 -23.20 14.43 -31.30
N TYR A 10 -22.86 14.53 -32.58
CA TYR A 10 -23.68 15.17 -33.61
C TYR A 10 -24.19 14.20 -34.68
N ILE A 11 -23.84 12.91 -34.60
CA ILE A 11 -24.30 11.89 -35.56
C ILE A 11 -25.47 11.14 -34.95
N LYS A 12 -26.63 11.17 -35.62
CA LYS A 12 -27.78 10.36 -35.25
C LYS A 12 -27.58 8.94 -35.79
N ASN A 13 -27.55 7.94 -34.91
CA ASN A 13 -27.34 6.51 -35.23
C ASN A 13 -26.05 6.22 -36.03
N PRO A 14 -24.86 6.49 -35.46
CA PRO A 14 -23.58 6.18 -36.13
C PRO A 14 -23.42 4.68 -36.38
N SER A 15 -22.75 4.29 -37.48
CA SER A 15 -22.43 2.89 -37.72
C SER A 15 -21.31 2.40 -36.79
N ASP A 16 -21.18 1.09 -36.58
CA ASP A 16 -20.07 0.51 -35.81
C ASP A 16 -18.70 0.94 -36.36
N THR A 17 -18.58 1.08 -37.69
CA THR A 17 -17.34 1.55 -38.34
C THR A 17 -17.04 3.00 -37.94
N ASP A 18 -18.05 3.87 -37.90
CA ASP A 18 -17.89 5.27 -37.49
C ASP A 18 -17.51 5.38 -36.00
N ILE A 19 -18.16 4.56 -35.16
CA ILE A 19 -17.85 4.47 -33.73
C ILE A 19 -16.40 4.01 -33.55
N TRP A 20 -15.98 2.92 -34.19
CA TRP A 20 -14.62 2.40 -34.07
C TRP A 20 -13.56 3.38 -34.57
N ASN A 21 -13.80 4.04 -35.71
CA ASN A 21 -12.89 5.07 -36.22
C ASN A 21 -12.75 6.23 -35.23
N THR A 22 -13.85 6.62 -34.60
CA THR A 22 -13.84 7.67 -33.57
C THR A 22 -13.11 7.21 -32.31
N LEU A 23 -13.42 6.02 -31.75
CA LEU A 23 -12.76 5.47 -30.57
C LEU A 23 -11.25 5.29 -30.77
N LYS A 24 -10.82 4.85 -31.96
CA LYS A 24 -9.39 4.72 -32.31
C LYS A 24 -8.67 6.08 -32.35
N SER A 25 -9.38 7.16 -32.68
CA SER A 25 -8.82 8.51 -32.69
C SER A 25 -8.92 9.21 -31.33
N ASN A 26 -10.00 8.97 -30.58
CA ASN A 26 -10.28 9.54 -29.27
C ASN A 26 -11.09 8.55 -28.44
N VAL A 27 -10.42 7.86 -27.51
CA VAL A 27 -11.06 6.83 -26.68
C VAL A 27 -12.17 7.38 -25.78
N TRP A 28 -12.09 8.66 -25.37
CA TRP A 28 -13.11 9.30 -24.53
C TRP A 28 -14.43 9.51 -25.25
N ALA A 29 -14.47 9.35 -26.58
CA ALA A 29 -15.71 9.42 -27.35
C ALA A 29 -16.71 8.30 -26.99
N ILE A 30 -16.30 7.28 -26.23
CA ILE A 30 -17.18 6.26 -25.64
C ILE A 30 -18.32 6.87 -24.82
N GLU A 31 -18.13 8.07 -24.25
CA GLU A 31 -19.17 8.85 -23.57
C GLU A 31 -20.40 9.13 -24.45
N TYR A 32 -20.21 9.21 -25.76
CA TYR A 32 -21.27 9.51 -26.73
C TYR A 32 -21.78 8.28 -27.47
N VAL A 33 -21.30 7.08 -27.14
CA VAL A 33 -21.77 5.83 -27.76
C VAL A 33 -22.98 5.33 -26.99
N GLU A 34 -24.14 5.30 -27.64
CA GLU A 34 -25.32 4.68 -27.08
C GLU A 34 -25.18 3.15 -27.15
N ASN A 35 -25.32 2.46 -26.01
CA ASN A 35 -25.22 1.00 -25.89
C ASN A 35 -23.94 0.40 -26.52
N PRO A 36 -22.73 0.80 -26.08
CA PRO A 36 -21.48 0.29 -26.64
C PRO A 36 -21.37 -1.23 -26.46
N THR A 37 -20.76 -1.91 -27.44
CA THR A 37 -20.48 -3.34 -27.32
C THR A 37 -19.43 -3.60 -26.24
N GLU A 38 -19.38 -4.83 -25.72
CA GLU A 38 -18.36 -5.22 -24.73
C GLU A 38 -16.93 -5.03 -25.27
N GLU A 39 -16.71 -5.29 -26.55
CA GLU A 39 -15.40 -5.06 -27.21
C GLU A 39 -15.01 -3.58 -27.21
N MET A 40 -15.96 -2.67 -27.50
CA MET A 40 -15.74 -1.22 -27.44
C MET A 40 -15.43 -0.77 -26.01
N CYS A 41 -16.17 -1.30 -25.04
CA CYS A 41 -15.94 -1.04 -23.62
C CYS A 41 -14.55 -1.48 -23.17
N LEU A 42 -14.16 -2.72 -23.49
CA LEU A 42 -12.84 -3.29 -23.17
C LEU A 42 -11.72 -2.49 -23.84
N PHE A 43 -11.87 -2.14 -25.12
CA PHE A 43 -10.93 -1.27 -25.82
C PHE A 43 -10.77 0.08 -25.10
N ALA A 44 -11.89 0.67 -24.66
CA ALA A 44 -11.88 1.97 -24.02
C ALA A 44 -11.14 1.95 -22.68
N VAL A 45 -11.48 1.02 -21.79
CA VAL A 45 -10.86 0.95 -20.45
C VAL A 45 -9.39 0.53 -20.51
N LYS A 46 -9.01 -0.31 -21.48
CA LYS A 46 -7.61 -0.70 -21.71
C LYS A 46 -6.74 0.46 -22.20
N LYS A 47 -7.31 1.36 -23.00
CA LYS A 47 -6.61 2.56 -23.50
C LYS A 47 -6.61 3.69 -22.48
N ALA A 48 -7.69 3.86 -21.74
CA ALA A 48 -7.83 4.86 -20.68
C ALA A 48 -8.79 4.33 -19.59
N TRP A 49 -8.22 3.81 -18.50
CA TRP A 49 -8.95 3.18 -17.39
C TRP A 49 -10.13 4.01 -16.86
N ASN A 50 -10.00 5.33 -16.87
CA ASN A 50 -11.02 6.24 -16.33
C ASN A 50 -12.22 6.44 -17.26
N THR A 51 -12.21 5.85 -18.45
CA THR A 51 -13.40 5.81 -19.33
C THR A 51 -14.51 4.95 -18.76
N ILE A 52 -14.22 4.06 -17.80
CA ILE A 52 -15.22 3.25 -17.09
C ILE A 52 -16.36 4.11 -16.51
N LYS A 53 -16.09 5.35 -16.10
CA LYS A 53 -17.10 6.27 -15.55
C LYS A 53 -18.18 6.68 -16.56
N PHE A 54 -17.94 6.47 -17.85
CA PHE A 54 -18.85 6.79 -18.93
C PHE A 54 -19.63 5.56 -19.43
N ILE A 55 -19.22 4.36 -19.06
CA ILE A 55 -19.86 3.11 -19.49
C ILE A 55 -21.02 2.83 -18.53
N GLN A 56 -22.24 2.77 -19.07
CA GLN A 56 -23.42 2.41 -18.28
C GLN A 56 -23.48 0.90 -18.08
N ASN A 57 -23.70 0.45 -16.84
CA ASN A 57 -23.81 -0.97 -16.47
C ASN A 57 -22.68 -1.85 -17.06
N PRO A 58 -21.40 -1.52 -16.84
CA PRO A 58 -20.28 -2.29 -17.40
C PRO A 58 -20.31 -3.74 -16.93
N SER A 59 -19.91 -4.67 -17.80
CA SER A 59 -19.75 -6.07 -17.43
C SER A 59 -18.64 -6.24 -16.39
N TYR A 60 -18.64 -7.37 -15.68
CA TYR A 60 -17.58 -7.70 -14.73
C TYR A 60 -16.19 -7.65 -15.38
N GLU A 61 -16.05 -8.16 -16.61
CA GLU A 61 -14.78 -8.17 -17.33
C GLU A 61 -14.30 -6.76 -17.67
N VAL A 62 -15.21 -5.86 -18.07
CA VAL A 62 -14.88 -4.45 -18.32
C VAL A 62 -14.44 -3.74 -17.03
N ILE A 63 -15.12 -3.99 -15.91
CA ILE A 63 -14.74 -3.45 -14.60
C ILE A 63 -13.37 -3.97 -14.19
N LYS A 64 -13.16 -5.29 -14.28
CA LYS A 64 -11.91 -5.96 -13.92
C LYS A 64 -10.75 -5.46 -14.76
N GLU A 65 -10.91 -5.31 -16.08
CA GLU A 65 -9.87 -4.76 -16.96
C GLU A 65 -9.54 -3.30 -16.62
N ALA A 66 -10.54 -2.47 -16.27
CA ALA A 66 -10.30 -1.10 -15.84
C ALA A 66 -9.47 -1.02 -14.55
N VAL A 67 -9.84 -1.80 -13.53
CA VAL A 67 -9.13 -1.87 -12.23
C VAL A 67 -7.74 -2.49 -12.39
N ASN A 68 -7.61 -3.52 -13.24
CA ASN A 68 -6.33 -4.14 -13.55
C ASN A 68 -5.40 -3.17 -14.30
N SER A 69 -5.93 -2.31 -15.17
CA SER A 69 -5.16 -1.28 -15.87
C SER A 69 -4.69 -0.16 -14.92
N LYS A 70 -5.54 0.26 -13.98
CA LYS A 70 -5.19 1.21 -12.92
C LYS A 70 -6.07 0.96 -11.68
N GLY A 71 -5.46 0.72 -10.53
CA GLY A 71 -6.19 0.40 -9.30
C GLY A 71 -7.15 1.51 -8.87
N TRP A 72 -6.85 2.76 -9.22
CA TRP A 72 -7.73 3.91 -8.99
C TRP A 72 -9.08 3.84 -9.73
N ALA A 73 -9.25 2.97 -10.74
CA ALA A 73 -10.53 2.78 -11.40
C ALA A 73 -11.64 2.32 -10.44
N ILE A 74 -11.27 1.69 -9.32
CA ILE A 74 -12.20 1.23 -8.30
C ILE A 74 -13.09 2.35 -7.73
N GLN A 75 -12.64 3.62 -7.80
CA GLN A 75 -13.43 4.77 -7.37
C GLN A 75 -14.73 4.97 -8.16
N PHE A 76 -14.84 4.38 -9.35
CA PHE A 76 -16.03 4.45 -10.21
C PHE A 76 -16.92 3.21 -10.09
N ILE A 77 -16.55 2.24 -9.23
CA ILE A 77 -17.27 0.98 -9.07
C ILE A 77 -18.06 1.04 -7.77
N LYS A 78 -19.38 0.89 -7.89
CA LYS A 78 -20.26 0.78 -6.73
C LYS A 78 -20.12 -0.61 -6.10
N ASP A 79 -19.94 -0.66 -4.78
CA ASP A 79 -19.87 -1.90 -3.98
C ASP A 79 -18.92 -2.97 -4.58
N PRO A 80 -17.62 -2.65 -4.79
CA PRO A 80 -16.68 -3.54 -5.47
C PRO A 80 -16.46 -4.84 -4.67
N SER A 81 -16.39 -5.96 -5.38
CA SER A 81 -16.09 -7.27 -4.78
C SER A 81 -14.71 -7.28 -4.10
N ILE A 82 -14.50 -8.20 -3.15
CA ILE A 82 -13.20 -8.37 -2.49
C ILE A 82 -12.09 -8.66 -3.52
N GLU A 83 -12.40 -9.39 -4.61
CA GLU A 83 -11.45 -9.61 -5.70
C GLU A 83 -11.03 -8.29 -6.37
N LEU A 84 -11.98 -7.43 -6.72
CA LEU A 84 -11.68 -6.12 -7.32
C LEU A 84 -10.92 -5.21 -6.36
N GLN A 85 -11.28 -5.21 -5.08
CA GLN A 85 -10.56 -4.49 -4.03
C GLN A 85 -9.10 -4.93 -3.95
N ARG A 86 -8.85 -6.26 -4.00
CA ARG A 86 -7.50 -6.83 -4.00
C ARG A 86 -6.70 -6.37 -5.21
N ILE A 87 -7.24 -6.54 -6.42
CA ILE A 87 -6.58 -6.11 -7.66
C ILE A 87 -6.23 -4.61 -7.58
N ALA A 88 -7.15 -3.79 -7.06
CA ALA A 88 -6.93 -2.36 -6.93
C ALA A 88 -5.72 -2.03 -6.04
N VAL A 89 -5.65 -2.61 -4.83
CA VAL A 89 -4.56 -2.31 -3.89
C VAL A 89 -3.23 -2.98 -4.24
N GLU A 90 -3.26 -4.11 -4.96
CA GLU A 90 -2.06 -4.72 -5.53
C GLU A 90 -1.49 -3.87 -6.68
N ARG A 91 -2.37 -3.27 -7.49
CA ARG A 91 -1.94 -2.39 -8.60
C ARG A 91 -1.47 -1.02 -8.12
N ASP A 92 -2.26 -0.38 -7.27
CA ASP A 92 -1.98 0.94 -6.68
C ASP A 92 -2.41 0.90 -5.21
N PHE A 93 -1.45 0.74 -4.29
CA PHE A 93 -1.75 0.58 -2.85
C PHE A 93 -2.64 1.70 -2.28
N ASP A 94 -2.53 2.91 -2.82
CA ASP A 94 -3.27 4.08 -2.36
C ASP A 94 -4.71 4.12 -2.88
N SER A 95 -5.10 3.19 -3.76
CA SER A 95 -6.50 2.98 -4.15
C SER A 95 -7.40 2.61 -2.99
N ILE A 96 -6.85 2.11 -1.87
CA ILE A 96 -7.58 1.82 -0.64
C ILE A 96 -8.37 3.04 -0.12
N LYS A 97 -7.93 4.26 -0.44
CA LYS A 97 -8.65 5.51 -0.11
C LYS A 97 -10.04 5.61 -0.73
N PHE A 98 -10.31 4.83 -1.78
CA PHE A 98 -11.58 4.78 -2.49
C PHE A 98 -12.44 3.56 -2.10
N ILE A 99 -11.92 2.68 -1.24
CA ILE A 99 -12.63 1.49 -0.78
C ILE A 99 -13.31 1.85 0.54
N LYS A 100 -14.65 1.74 0.58
CA LYS A 100 -15.40 1.93 1.81
C LYS A 100 -15.23 0.70 2.70
N GLU A 101 -14.79 0.91 3.94
CA GLU A 101 -14.67 -0.14 4.97
C GLU A 101 -13.95 -1.41 4.48
N PRO A 102 -12.70 -1.29 3.95
CA PRO A 102 -11.95 -2.45 3.47
C PRO A 102 -11.74 -3.45 4.60
N CYS A 103 -11.87 -4.76 4.32
CA CYS A 103 -11.59 -5.78 5.33
C CYS A 103 -10.09 -5.81 5.71
N GLU A 104 -9.76 -6.40 6.86
CA GLU A 104 -8.38 -6.49 7.37
C GLU A 104 -7.40 -7.06 6.32
N GLU A 105 -7.84 -8.02 5.51
CA GLU A 105 -7.00 -8.61 4.46
C GLU A 105 -6.59 -7.57 3.40
N ILE A 106 -7.54 -6.79 2.89
CA ILE A 106 -7.28 -5.73 1.89
C ILE A 106 -6.39 -4.64 2.48
N GLN A 107 -6.62 -4.29 3.75
CA GLN A 107 -5.77 -3.33 4.48
C GLN A 107 -4.31 -3.82 4.57
N ILE A 108 -4.10 -5.10 4.91
CA ILE A 108 -2.76 -5.71 5.00
C ILE A 108 -2.06 -5.68 3.64
N ILE A 109 -2.76 -6.03 2.56
CA ILE A 109 -2.18 -6.02 1.20
C ILE A 109 -1.74 -4.60 0.82
N ALA A 110 -2.59 -3.60 1.08
CA ALA A 110 -2.27 -2.21 0.79
C ALA A 110 -1.02 -1.74 1.54
N VAL A 111 -0.90 -1.98 2.85
CA VAL A 111 0.28 -1.54 3.63
C VAL A 111 1.55 -2.32 3.29
N LYS A 112 1.43 -3.59 2.87
CA LYS A 112 2.58 -4.37 2.37
C LYS A 112 3.09 -3.86 1.03
N ASN A 113 2.20 -3.44 0.15
CA ASN A 113 2.56 -2.90 -1.15
C ASN A 113 3.06 -1.44 -1.04
N GLY A 114 2.53 -0.67 -0.09
CA GLY A 114 3.06 0.64 0.28
C GLY A 114 2.63 1.03 1.68
N TRP A 115 3.58 1.07 2.62
CA TRP A 115 3.31 1.34 4.03
C TRP A 115 2.52 2.64 4.27
N THR A 116 2.67 3.63 3.39
CA THR A 116 1.93 4.90 3.47
C THR A 116 0.42 4.74 3.25
N ALA A 117 -0.07 3.58 2.79
CA ALA A 117 -1.49 3.25 2.72
C ALA A 117 -2.20 3.42 4.07
N ILE A 118 -1.48 3.21 5.18
CA ILE A 118 -2.00 3.35 6.54
C ILE A 118 -2.68 4.71 6.78
N LYS A 119 -2.24 5.78 6.08
CA LYS A 119 -2.82 7.13 6.20
C LYS A 119 -4.27 7.22 5.71
N TYR A 120 -4.73 6.26 4.90
CA TYR A 120 -6.06 6.24 4.32
C TYR A 120 -6.98 5.22 5.00
N ILE A 121 -6.46 4.45 5.95
CA ILE A 121 -7.23 3.40 6.63
C ILE A 121 -7.81 4.00 7.91
N ASN A 122 -9.14 4.04 7.99
CA ASN A 122 -9.82 4.45 9.20
C ASN A 122 -9.78 3.33 10.23
N SER A 123 -9.23 3.60 11.41
CA SER A 123 -9.15 2.65 12.54
C SER A 123 -8.53 1.30 12.14
N PRO A 124 -7.27 1.28 11.64
CA PRO A 124 -6.60 0.05 11.27
C PRO A 124 -6.51 -0.90 12.47
N SER A 125 -6.59 -2.21 12.22
CA SER A 125 -6.32 -3.19 13.27
C SER A 125 -4.85 -3.15 13.67
N GLU A 126 -4.53 -3.63 14.88
CA GLU A 126 -3.14 -3.71 15.34
C GLU A 126 -2.26 -4.53 14.38
N LYS A 127 -2.81 -5.54 13.69
CA LYS A 127 -2.06 -6.31 12.69
C LYS A 127 -1.67 -5.46 11.49
N VAL A 128 -2.58 -4.63 11.00
CA VAL A 128 -2.33 -3.70 9.87
C VAL A 128 -1.27 -2.66 10.28
N GLU A 129 -1.37 -2.13 11.50
CA GLU A 129 -0.38 -1.21 12.06
C GLU A 129 1.02 -1.87 12.14
N ILE A 130 1.11 -3.11 12.63
CA ILE A 130 2.36 -3.88 12.70
C ILE A 130 2.99 -4.07 11.32
N GLU A 131 2.20 -4.40 10.30
CA GLU A 131 2.70 -4.61 8.93
C GLU A 131 3.23 -3.30 8.31
N ALA A 132 2.55 -2.17 8.58
CA ALA A 132 3.03 -0.86 8.17
C ALA A 132 4.36 -0.49 8.87
N ILE A 133 4.46 -0.73 10.18
CA ILE A 133 5.65 -0.44 11.00
C ILE A 133 6.83 -1.31 10.61
N LYS A 134 6.59 -2.61 10.37
CA LYS A 134 7.62 -3.54 9.89
C LYS A 134 8.25 -3.06 8.59
N SER A 135 7.44 -2.46 7.72
CA SER A 135 7.88 -1.89 6.46
C SER A 135 8.62 -0.55 6.64
N ASN A 136 8.10 0.35 7.47
CA ASN A 136 8.74 1.64 7.75
C ASN A 136 8.29 2.22 9.10
N GLU A 137 9.23 2.64 9.93
CA GLU A 137 8.94 3.24 11.24
C GLU A 137 8.19 4.57 11.16
N GLU A 138 8.23 5.27 10.02
CA GLU A 138 7.46 6.50 9.79
C GLU A 138 5.95 6.27 9.83
N ALA A 139 5.49 5.02 9.70
CA ALA A 139 4.10 4.66 9.94
C ALA A 139 3.61 5.07 11.34
N MET A 140 4.51 5.22 12.33
CA MET A 140 4.19 5.76 13.67
C MET A 140 3.45 7.09 13.62
N ARG A 141 3.68 7.92 12.59
CA ARG A 141 3.03 9.24 12.44
C ARG A 141 1.54 9.16 12.13
N TYR A 142 1.07 8.01 11.65
CA TYR A 142 -0.30 7.79 11.19
C TYR A 142 -1.07 6.82 12.10
N ILE A 143 -0.43 6.31 13.16
CA ILE A 143 -1.07 5.42 14.12
C ILE A 143 -1.61 6.25 15.28
N ASN A 144 -2.93 6.19 15.45
CA ASN A 144 -3.62 6.82 16.57
C ASN A 144 -3.66 5.87 17.78
N ASN A 145 -3.88 6.41 18.98
CA ASN A 145 -4.06 5.64 20.22
C ASN A 145 -2.89 4.69 20.53
N LEU A 146 -1.67 5.23 20.53
CA LEU A 146 -0.45 4.50 20.90
C LEU A 146 -0.45 4.13 22.40
N THR A 147 -0.81 2.89 22.71
CA THR A 147 -0.69 2.34 24.07
C THR A 147 0.71 1.80 24.33
N LYS A 148 1.09 1.66 25.62
CA LYS A 148 2.36 1.04 26.02
C LYS A 148 2.52 -0.37 25.44
N ASP A 149 1.44 -1.14 25.37
CA ASP A 149 1.46 -2.50 24.81
C ASP A 149 1.67 -2.51 23.29
N LYS A 150 1.04 -1.59 22.55
CA LYS A 150 1.31 -1.42 21.11
C LYS A 150 2.77 -1.07 20.86
N ILE A 151 3.32 -0.11 21.60
CA ILE A 151 4.72 0.32 21.45
C ILE A 151 5.69 -0.85 21.70
N LYS A 152 5.43 -1.69 22.72
CA LYS A 152 6.21 -2.92 22.98
C LYS A 152 6.12 -3.94 21.84
N LYS A 153 5.01 -4.03 21.12
CA LYS A 153 4.90 -4.90 19.93
C LYS A 153 5.60 -4.30 18.72
N PHE A 154 5.45 -2.99 18.51
CA PHE A 154 6.06 -2.26 17.39
C PHE A 154 7.59 -2.26 17.46
N VAL A 155 8.16 -2.06 18.65
CA VAL A 155 9.62 -2.08 18.82
C VAL A 155 10.22 -3.44 18.49
N LYS A 156 9.47 -4.55 18.69
CA LYS A 156 9.91 -5.91 18.35
C LYS A 156 10.04 -6.11 16.85
N VAL A 157 9.20 -5.47 16.04
CA VAL A 157 9.20 -5.62 14.57
C VAL A 157 10.02 -4.54 13.86
N ASN A 158 10.20 -3.37 14.48
CA ASN A 158 11.05 -2.32 13.95
C ASN A 158 11.62 -1.45 15.08
N ILE A 159 12.88 -1.69 15.43
CA ILE A 159 13.58 -0.96 16.49
C ILE A 159 13.67 0.55 16.22
N LYS A 160 13.61 1.01 14.97
CA LYS A 160 13.74 2.44 14.63
C LYS A 160 12.59 3.28 15.13
N ILE A 161 11.45 2.67 15.52
CA ILE A 161 10.33 3.41 16.10
C ILE A 161 10.70 4.16 17.38
N VAL A 162 11.79 3.76 18.04
CA VAL A 162 12.30 4.43 19.25
C VAL A 162 12.61 5.92 19.03
N LYS A 163 12.84 6.35 17.78
CA LYS A 163 13.03 7.77 17.42
C LYS A 163 11.78 8.64 17.63
N TYR A 164 10.61 8.03 17.78
CA TYR A 164 9.34 8.70 18.06
C TYR A 164 8.91 8.61 19.53
N LEU A 165 9.68 7.93 20.37
CA LEU A 165 9.32 7.70 21.76
C LEU A 165 9.87 8.82 22.65
N ASP A 166 9.05 9.26 23.61
CA ASP A 166 9.54 10.08 24.71
C ASP A 166 10.41 9.25 25.68
N LYS A 167 10.96 9.92 26.69
CA LYS A 167 11.84 9.28 27.68
C LYS A 167 11.14 8.17 28.48
N GLU A 168 9.86 8.32 28.80
CA GLU A 168 9.11 7.32 29.58
C GLU A 168 8.82 6.08 28.73
N ALA A 169 8.31 6.28 27.51
CA ALA A 169 8.05 5.23 26.55
C ALA A 169 9.34 4.47 26.17
N MET A 170 10.45 5.18 25.95
CA MET A 170 11.77 4.58 25.72
C MET A 170 12.17 3.66 26.87
N LYS A 171 12.05 4.11 28.12
CA LYS A 171 12.37 3.29 29.30
C LYS A 171 11.50 2.02 29.33
N SER A 172 10.23 2.14 28.98
CA SER A 172 9.26 1.02 29.01
C SER A 172 9.54 -0.10 27.99
N VAL A 173 10.35 0.18 26.96
CA VAL A 173 10.71 -0.81 25.92
C VAL A 173 12.11 -1.39 26.06
N MET A 174 12.95 -0.87 26.96
CA MET A 174 14.34 -1.35 27.06
C MET A 174 14.45 -2.85 27.36
N ASP A 175 13.62 -3.37 28.26
CA ASP A 175 13.61 -4.81 28.57
C ASP A 175 13.17 -5.66 27.36
N VAL A 176 12.25 -5.12 26.55
CA VAL A 176 11.79 -5.77 25.32
C VAL A 176 12.91 -5.81 24.27
N ILE A 177 13.67 -4.71 24.14
CA ILE A 177 14.82 -4.63 23.23
C ILE A 177 15.89 -5.62 23.69
N GLN A 178 16.16 -5.68 25.00
CA GLN A 178 17.10 -6.63 25.60
C GLN A 178 16.70 -8.08 25.28
N GLU A 179 15.43 -8.43 25.47
CA GLU A 179 14.88 -9.74 25.11
C GLU A 179 15.08 -10.03 23.62
N GLN A 180 14.78 -9.07 22.72
CA GLN A 180 14.93 -9.29 21.28
C GLN A 180 16.37 -9.56 20.86
N ILE A 181 17.33 -8.75 21.31
CA ILE A 181 18.74 -8.96 20.93
C ILE A 181 19.33 -10.22 21.57
N GLY A 182 18.74 -10.70 22.66
CA GLY A 182 19.11 -11.93 23.35
C GLY A 182 18.62 -13.21 22.67
N LYS A 183 17.80 -13.12 21.62
CA LYS A 183 17.30 -14.29 20.89
C LYS A 183 18.36 -14.90 19.98
N GLU A 184 18.45 -16.23 19.95
CA GLU A 184 19.36 -16.95 19.04
C GLU A 184 18.89 -16.87 17.57
N ASP A 185 17.60 -16.67 17.33
CA ASP A 185 17.01 -16.49 16.01
C ASP A 185 16.85 -15.02 15.59
N VAL A 186 17.41 -14.06 16.37
CA VAL A 186 17.29 -12.61 16.09
C VAL A 186 17.68 -12.28 14.64
N GLU A 187 16.88 -11.45 13.97
CA GLU A 187 17.14 -11.04 12.59
C GLU A 187 18.35 -10.10 12.49
N ASP A 188 19.21 -10.35 11.50
CA ASP A 188 20.42 -9.55 11.25
C ASP A 188 20.08 -8.06 11.08
N LYS A 189 19.01 -7.78 10.32
CA LYS A 189 18.48 -6.43 10.11
C LYS A 189 18.15 -5.73 11.43
N TYR A 190 17.54 -6.43 12.39
CA TYR A 190 17.16 -5.83 13.67
C TYR A 190 18.39 -5.39 14.47
N ILE A 191 19.43 -6.22 14.49
CA ILE A 191 20.69 -5.89 15.17
C ILE A 191 21.42 -4.73 14.48
N ILE A 192 21.48 -4.74 13.14
CA ILE A 192 22.08 -3.63 12.37
C ILE A 192 21.32 -2.32 12.63
N ASP A 193 19.99 -2.36 12.55
CA ASP A 193 19.14 -1.19 12.80
C ASP A 193 19.30 -0.69 14.25
N PHE A 194 19.48 -1.59 15.23
CA PHE A 194 19.79 -1.23 16.62
C PHE A 194 21.16 -0.54 16.73
N ILE A 195 22.20 -1.08 16.09
CA ILE A 195 23.57 -0.52 16.09
C ILE A 195 23.59 0.88 15.46
N GLN A 196 22.85 1.09 14.38
CA GLN A 196 22.81 2.35 13.65
C GLN A 196 21.89 3.40 14.28
N CYS A 197 21.00 3.00 15.19
CA CYS A 197 20.01 3.88 15.77
C CYS A 197 20.66 4.98 16.63
N GLN A 198 20.49 6.24 16.20
CA GLN A 198 21.03 7.42 16.86
C GLN A 198 20.22 7.85 18.10
N ALA A 199 19.01 7.33 18.27
CA ALA A 199 18.18 7.63 19.45
C ALA A 199 18.77 7.04 20.75
N PHE A 200 19.63 6.02 20.66
CA PHE A 200 20.32 5.45 21.81
C PHE A 200 21.61 6.22 22.13
N SER A 201 21.67 6.79 23.33
CA SER A 201 22.83 7.51 23.85
C SER A 201 23.88 6.62 24.51
N PHE A 202 23.55 5.38 24.85
CA PHE A 202 24.47 4.44 25.49
C PHE A 202 25.36 3.69 24.47
N ASN A 203 26.42 3.06 24.97
CA ASN A 203 27.32 2.25 24.13
C ASN A 203 26.64 0.93 23.71
N LYS A 204 26.17 0.90 22.45
CA LYS A 204 25.47 -0.25 21.85
C LYS A 204 26.35 -1.50 21.71
N VAL A 205 27.67 -1.34 21.56
CA VAL A 205 28.64 -2.46 21.50
C VAL A 205 28.65 -3.18 22.85
N THR A 206 28.89 -2.43 23.94
CA THR A 206 28.87 -2.99 25.30
C THR A 206 27.51 -3.61 25.63
N TYR A 207 26.42 -2.97 25.18
CA TYR A 207 25.06 -3.48 25.39
C TYR A 207 24.85 -4.85 24.73
N ILE A 208 25.25 -5.02 23.46
CA ILE A 208 25.17 -6.31 22.76
C ILE A 208 26.07 -7.37 23.40
N TYR A 209 27.29 -7.03 23.84
CA TYR A 209 28.12 -8.03 24.52
C TYR A 209 27.51 -8.52 25.82
N LYS A 210 26.84 -7.63 26.56
CA LYS A 210 26.22 -7.95 27.85
C LYS A 210 24.92 -8.74 27.71
N PHE A 211 24.07 -8.38 26.75
CA PHE A 211 22.70 -8.88 26.68
C PHE A 211 22.35 -9.62 25.39
N GLY A 212 23.16 -9.48 24.35
CA GLY A 212 22.91 -10.11 23.05
C GLY A 212 23.28 -11.60 23.02
N SER A 213 22.57 -12.33 22.17
CA SER A 213 22.87 -13.72 21.82
C SER A 213 24.24 -13.86 21.15
N MET A 214 24.70 -15.11 20.99
CA MET A 214 25.91 -15.37 20.21
C MET A 214 25.74 -14.91 18.76
N LYS A 215 24.55 -15.08 18.19
CA LYS A 215 24.21 -14.55 16.87
C LYS A 215 24.32 -13.02 16.82
N ALA A 216 23.74 -12.30 17.79
CA ALA A 216 23.82 -10.83 17.84
C ALA A 216 25.26 -10.32 17.93
N LYS A 217 26.12 -10.98 18.72
CA LYS A 217 27.55 -10.66 18.83
C LYS A 217 28.29 -10.89 17.51
N ARG A 218 27.98 -11.97 16.79
CA ARG A 218 28.55 -12.24 15.46
C ARG A 218 28.15 -11.16 14.47
N ILE A 219 26.86 -10.81 14.38
CA ILE A 219 26.36 -9.74 13.50
C ILE A 219 27.06 -8.41 13.79
N LEU A 220 27.27 -8.07 15.07
CA LEU A 220 28.00 -6.88 15.48
C LEU A 220 29.45 -6.87 14.97
N LEU A 221 30.15 -8.01 15.05
CA LEU A 221 31.52 -8.14 14.54
C LEU A 221 31.55 -7.99 13.03
N ASP A 222 30.67 -8.69 12.31
CA ASP A 222 30.55 -8.62 10.85
C ASP A 222 30.27 -7.17 10.40
N TYR A 223 29.35 -6.48 11.07
CA TYR A 223 29.06 -5.06 10.80
C TYR A 223 30.30 -4.18 10.97
N LYS A 224 31.09 -4.37 12.04
CA LYS A 224 32.31 -3.58 12.29
C LYS A 224 33.42 -3.83 11.27
N LEU A 225 33.47 -5.00 10.65
CA LEU A 225 34.45 -5.32 9.60
C LEU A 225 34.03 -4.78 8.22
N SER A 226 32.76 -4.41 8.05
CA SER A 226 32.20 -3.89 6.81
C SER A 226 32.27 -2.35 6.66
N ILE A 227 32.69 -1.65 7.71
CA ILE A 227 32.85 -0.18 7.76
C ILE A 227 34.33 0.22 7.69
#